data_AF-A0A2I0B6U7-F1
#
_entry.id   AF-A0A2I0B6U7-F1
#
_cell.length_a   1.000
_cell.length_b   1.000
_cell.length_c   1.000
_cell.angle_alpha   90.00
_cell.angle_beta   90.00
_cell.angle_gamma   90.00
#
_symmetry.space_group_name_H-M   'P 1'
#
loop_
_entity.id
_entity.type
_entity.pdbx_description
1 polymer ?
#
loop_
_entity_poly.entity_id
_entity_poly.type
_entity_poly.pdbx_seq_one_letter_code
_entity_poly.pdbx_strand_id
1 'polypeptide(L)'
;MPKSLPSSRASSSIVKAASSEFLMAATISVLLSQWQFARSGALRVSSEHSYFELWPCVWTEWKWQVHSFAGSVYIQHYGEDEFPIGSPQLLLPERVGILFQFPERFFLADTVLEEVTFGWPRLKADFSIREQLASNLQYALNAVGLNSVSLQENPLSLSGGFKRRLALAVQLVQKPDLLLLDEPLAGLDWKARADVVKLLKHLKKELTILVVSHDLKELSALVDFSWRMEMGGILKEEPLPL
;
A
#
# COMPACT_ATOMS: atom_id res chain seq x y z
N MET A 1 25.26 -24.65 27.53
CA MET A 1 24.10 -23.76 27.29
C MET A 1 24.30 -23.08 25.95
N PRO A 2 23.46 -23.30 24.94
CA PRO A 2 23.62 -22.61 23.67
C PRO A 2 23.04 -21.20 23.80
N LYS A 3 23.85 -20.20 23.44
CA LYS A 3 23.45 -18.80 23.34
C LYS A 3 22.45 -18.66 22.19
N SER A 4 21.27 -18.13 22.50
CA SER A 4 20.23 -17.74 21.55
C SER A 4 20.75 -16.70 20.56
N LEU A 5 20.54 -16.93 19.26
CA LEU A 5 20.74 -15.96 18.19
C LEU A 5 19.80 -14.75 18.40
N PRO A 6 20.26 -13.50 18.20
CA PRO A 6 19.38 -12.35 18.22
C PRO A 6 18.57 -12.28 16.92
N SER A 7 17.26 -12.06 17.07
CA SER A 7 16.29 -11.87 16.00
C SER A 7 16.54 -10.56 15.26
N SER A 8 16.70 -10.61 13.94
CA SER A 8 16.77 -9.45 13.04
C SER A 8 15.49 -8.61 13.14
N ARG A 9 15.56 -7.42 13.75
CA ARG A 9 14.52 -6.39 13.65
C ARG A 9 14.75 -5.61 12.37
N ALA A 10 13.85 -5.71 11.39
CA ALA A 10 13.80 -4.74 10.32
C ALA A 10 13.29 -3.41 10.92
N SER A 11 14.07 -2.34 10.73
CA SER A 11 13.69 -0.98 11.10
C SER A 11 12.49 -0.54 10.26
N SER A 12 11.31 -0.65 10.86
CA SER A 12 10.03 -0.33 10.24
C SER A 12 9.62 1.10 10.54
N SER A 13 9.56 1.95 9.54
CA SER A 13 9.14 3.34 9.71
C SER A 13 7.68 3.49 9.29
N ILE A 14 6.83 4.02 10.17
CA ILE A 14 5.57 4.62 9.73
C ILE A 14 5.85 6.07 9.33
N VAL A 15 5.82 6.34 8.02
CA VAL A 15 5.88 7.71 7.48
C VAL A 15 4.43 8.18 7.35
N LYS A 16 4.09 9.41 7.76
CA LYS A 16 2.77 10.02 7.54
C LYS A 16 2.96 11.15 6.54
N ALA A 17 2.23 11.10 5.43
CA ALA A 17 2.17 12.20 4.48
C ALA A 17 0.85 12.18 3.72
N ALA A 18 0.08 13.27 3.93
CA ALA A 18 -0.70 13.99 2.92
C ALA A 18 -1.93 13.33 2.28
N SER A 19 -2.89 14.20 1.93
CA SER A 19 -4.25 13.96 1.44
C SER A 19 -4.42 12.83 0.41
N SER A 20 -5.68 12.47 0.19
CA SER A 20 -6.12 11.71 -0.98
C SER A 20 -5.50 12.18 -2.30
N GLU A 21 -4.96 13.40 -2.41
CA GLU A 21 -4.24 13.94 -3.58
C GLU A 21 -2.78 13.46 -3.70
N PHE A 22 -2.01 13.30 -2.61
CA PHE A 22 -0.65 12.74 -2.64
C PHE A 22 -0.69 11.23 -2.79
N LEU A 23 -1.62 10.60 -2.06
CA LEU A 23 -2.02 9.23 -2.35
C LEU A 23 -2.53 9.15 -3.77
N MET A 24 -3.39 10.03 -4.29
CA MET A 24 -3.81 10.00 -5.70
C MET A 24 -2.65 10.20 -6.65
N ALA A 25 -1.66 11.05 -6.39
CA ALA A 25 -0.54 11.23 -7.32
C ALA A 25 0.36 9.99 -7.36
N ALA A 26 0.71 9.44 -6.19
CA ALA A 26 1.46 8.19 -6.09
C ALA A 26 0.65 7.00 -6.62
N THR A 27 -0.64 6.95 -6.30
CA THR A 27 -1.61 5.97 -6.76
C THR A 27 -1.85 6.06 -8.25
N ILE A 28 -1.99 7.25 -8.84
CA ILE A 28 -2.20 7.46 -10.28
C ILE A 28 -0.92 7.10 -11.01
N SER A 29 0.26 7.45 -10.49
CA SER A 29 1.54 7.07 -11.09
C SER A 29 1.75 5.54 -11.05
N VAL A 30 1.45 4.89 -9.91
CA VAL A 30 1.53 3.43 -9.73
C VAL A 30 0.44 2.70 -10.52
N LEU A 31 -0.82 3.17 -10.49
CA LEU A 31 -1.93 2.62 -11.27
C LEU A 31 -1.66 2.78 -12.76
N LEU A 32 -1.23 3.96 -13.26
CA LEU A 32 -0.88 4.13 -14.68
C LEU A 32 0.28 3.21 -15.09
N SER A 33 1.28 3.02 -14.22
CA SER A 33 2.38 2.09 -14.47
C SER A 33 1.92 0.63 -14.51
N GLN A 34 1.12 0.18 -13.53
CA GLN A 34 0.60 -1.20 -13.50
C GLN A 34 -0.44 -1.46 -14.60
N TRP A 35 -1.26 -0.47 -14.97
CA TRP A 35 -2.22 -0.55 -16.06
C TRP A 35 -1.54 -0.53 -17.44
N GLN A 36 -0.43 0.22 -17.59
CA GLN A 36 0.43 0.16 -18.78
C GLN A 36 1.16 -1.18 -18.88
N PHE A 37 1.66 -1.74 -17.77
CA PHE A 37 2.31 -3.06 -17.74
C PHE A 37 1.34 -4.18 -18.14
N ALA A 38 0.09 -4.12 -17.68
CA ALA A 38 -0.96 -5.06 -18.06
C ALA A 38 -1.37 -4.99 -19.55
N ARG A 39 -1.04 -3.90 -20.26
CA ARG A 39 -1.41 -3.69 -21.67
C ARG A 39 -0.26 -3.69 -22.67
N SER A 40 0.98 -3.45 -22.27
CA SER A 40 2.08 -3.19 -23.20
C SER A 40 2.96 -4.40 -23.47
N GLY A 41 2.40 -5.36 -24.20
CA GLY A 41 3.11 -5.80 -25.40
C GLY A 41 3.21 -4.59 -26.34
N ALA A 42 4.33 -3.86 -26.26
CA ALA A 42 4.69 -2.68 -27.04
C ALA A 42 3.85 -1.40 -26.82
N LEU A 43 4.45 -0.39 -26.17
CA LEU A 43 4.41 1.01 -26.63
C LEU A 43 5.45 1.86 -25.87
N ARG A 44 6.27 2.62 -26.61
CA ARG A 44 7.17 3.66 -26.07
C ARG A 44 6.47 5.02 -26.16
N VAL A 45 6.69 5.90 -25.18
CA VAL A 45 6.40 7.34 -25.31
C VAL A 45 7.60 8.15 -24.82
N SER A 46 8.12 9.01 -25.69
CA SER A 46 9.16 10.03 -25.43
C SER A 46 8.51 11.40 -25.21
N SER A 47 9.17 12.26 -24.42
CA SER A 47 8.69 13.59 -24.01
C SER A 47 9.26 14.73 -24.87
N GLU A 48 8.41 15.61 -25.42
CA GLU A 48 8.79 17.00 -25.80
C GLU A 48 7.62 17.99 -25.62
N HIS A 49 7.88 19.05 -24.84
CA HIS A 49 7.33 20.44 -24.79
C HIS A 49 5.85 20.76 -25.14
N SER A 50 5.17 21.58 -24.30
CA SER A 50 4.63 22.93 -24.64
C SER A 50 3.71 23.57 -23.56
N TYR A 51 3.61 24.90 -23.59
CA TYR A 51 3.05 25.88 -22.63
C TYR A 51 1.56 26.33 -22.87
N PHE A 52 1.00 27.09 -21.90
CA PHE A 52 0.11 28.31 -21.96
C PHE A 52 -1.40 28.31 -21.50
N GLU A 53 -1.65 29.20 -20.50
CA GLU A 53 -2.73 30.17 -20.14
C GLU A 53 -4.28 29.95 -20.12
N LEU A 54 -4.83 30.19 -18.90
CA LEU A 54 -6.04 30.91 -18.37
C LEU A 54 -7.38 31.08 -19.13
N TRP A 55 -8.52 30.88 -18.43
CA TRP A 55 -9.66 31.83 -18.23
C TRP A 55 -10.66 31.35 -17.13
N PRO A 56 -11.50 32.23 -16.52
CA PRO A 56 -12.22 32.00 -15.27
C PRO A 56 -13.66 31.47 -15.49
N CYS A 57 -14.14 30.53 -14.66
CA CYS A 57 -15.59 30.29 -14.55
C CYS A 57 -16.00 29.66 -13.22
N VAL A 58 -17.20 30.04 -12.80
CA VAL A 58 -17.80 30.03 -11.47
C VAL A 58 -18.71 28.78 -11.31
N TRP A 59 -18.43 28.01 -10.25
CA TRP A 59 -19.24 27.00 -9.55
C TRP A 59 -19.69 25.72 -10.30
N THR A 60 -19.50 24.59 -9.59
CA THR A 60 -19.86 23.19 -9.84
C THR A 60 -18.95 22.40 -10.80
N GLU A 61 -18.57 21.20 -10.33
CA GLU A 61 -17.59 20.24 -10.90
C GLU A 61 -16.12 20.48 -10.53
N TRP A 62 -15.64 19.69 -9.59
CA TRP A 62 -14.20 19.49 -9.32
C TRP A 62 -13.57 18.81 -10.54
N LYS A 63 -13.21 19.59 -11.57
CA LYS A 63 -12.28 19.16 -12.61
C LYS A 63 -10.88 19.15 -12.01
N TRP A 64 -10.41 17.96 -11.65
CA TRP A 64 -9.01 17.72 -11.33
C TRP A 64 -8.16 17.97 -12.59
N GLN A 65 -7.59 19.17 -12.72
CA GLN A 65 -6.47 19.37 -13.64
C GLN A 65 -5.23 18.77 -12.97
N VAL A 66 -4.91 17.52 -13.32
CA VAL A 66 -3.65 16.88 -12.92
C VAL A 66 -2.53 17.60 -13.66
N HIS A 67 -1.94 18.62 -13.03
CA HIS A 67 -0.64 19.13 -13.44
C HIS A 67 0.39 18.01 -13.25
N SER A 68 1.31 17.86 -14.19
CA SER A 68 2.32 16.81 -14.17
C SER A 68 3.06 16.77 -12.82
N PHE A 69 2.86 15.70 -12.05
CA PHE A 69 3.69 15.45 -10.88
C PHE A 69 5.02 14.86 -11.34
N ALA A 70 6.11 15.63 -11.20
CA ALA A 70 7.47 15.13 -11.36
C ALA A 70 8.03 14.82 -9.95
N GLY A 71 8.44 13.58 -9.74
CA GLY A 71 9.00 13.16 -8.46
C GLY A 71 9.49 11.71 -8.51
N SER A 72 10.42 11.38 -7.62
CA SER A 72 10.91 10.02 -7.43
C SER A 72 10.91 9.73 -5.95
N VAL A 73 10.41 8.55 -5.57
CA VAL A 73 10.40 8.10 -4.18
C VAL A 73 11.61 7.21 -3.98
N TYR A 74 12.36 7.43 -2.90
CA TYR A 74 13.51 6.61 -2.54
C TYR A 74 13.29 5.94 -1.19
N ILE A 75 13.79 4.73 -1.04
CA ILE A 75 13.84 4.00 0.23
C ILE A 75 15.28 3.96 0.73
N GLN A 76 15.47 4.24 2.01
CA GLN A 76 16.76 4.16 2.71
C GLN A 76 16.63 3.14 3.84
N HIS A 77 17.52 2.17 3.87
CA HIS A 77 17.62 1.23 4.98
C HIS A 77 18.55 1.79 6.04
N TYR A 78 18.21 1.58 7.31
CA TYR A 78 18.99 2.01 8.46
C TYR A 78 19.38 0.80 9.31
N GLY A 79 20.60 0.80 9.82
CA GLY A 79 21.10 -0.21 10.75
C GLY A 79 20.52 -0.06 12.16
N GLU A 80 20.88 -0.99 13.04
CA GLU A 80 20.49 -0.92 14.46
C GLU A 80 21.06 0.30 15.18
N ASP A 81 22.12 0.89 14.62
CA ASP A 81 22.81 2.09 15.07
C ASP A 81 22.23 3.39 14.45
N GLU A 82 21.10 3.30 13.75
CA GLU A 82 20.44 4.39 13.03
C GLU A 82 21.29 5.02 11.91
N PHE A 83 22.38 4.38 11.52
CA PHE A 83 23.17 4.82 10.36
C PHE A 83 22.60 4.26 9.06
N PRO A 84 22.61 5.04 7.96
CA PRO A 84 22.13 4.57 6.67
C PRO A 84 23.01 3.44 6.14
N ILE A 85 22.37 2.32 5.80
CA ILE A 85 23.01 1.19 5.13
C ILE A 85 22.92 1.40 3.62
N GLY A 86 24.07 1.66 2.99
CA GLY A 86 24.14 1.88 1.55
C GLY A 86 23.47 3.18 1.10
N SER A 87 23.40 3.39 -0.22
CA SER A 87 22.76 4.56 -0.82
C SER A 87 21.23 4.42 -0.90
N PRO A 88 20.46 5.52 -0.87
CA PRO A 88 19.03 5.49 -1.13
C PRO A 88 18.73 4.81 -2.47
N GLN A 89 17.73 3.94 -2.50
CA GLN A 89 17.32 3.21 -3.69
C GLN A 89 16.00 3.74 -4.21
N LEU A 90 15.85 3.84 -5.54
CA LEU A 90 14.58 4.22 -6.15
C LEU A 90 13.51 3.17 -5.83
N LEU A 91 12.40 3.60 -5.26
CA LEU A 91 11.28 2.73 -4.94
C LEU A 91 10.45 2.50 -6.21
N LEU A 92 10.51 1.28 -6.73
CA LEU A 92 9.76 0.89 -7.92
C LEU A 92 8.25 0.76 -7.59
N PRO A 93 7.35 1.12 -8.51
CA PRO A 93 5.89 0.98 -8.31
C PRO A 93 5.44 -0.41 -7.87
N GLU A 94 6.09 -1.47 -8.36
CA GLU A 94 5.81 -2.87 -8.04
C GLU A 94 6.15 -3.23 -6.57
N ARG A 95 6.99 -2.43 -5.91
CA ARG A 95 7.37 -2.58 -4.50
C ARG A 95 6.46 -1.77 -3.57
N VAL A 96 5.40 -1.15 -4.10
CA VAL A 96 4.43 -0.35 -3.34
C VAL A 96 3.06 -1.01 -3.40
N GLY A 97 2.54 -1.43 -2.26
CA GLY A 97 1.15 -1.86 -2.11
C GLY A 97 0.28 -0.70 -1.68
N ILE A 98 -0.95 -0.60 -2.20
CA ILE A 98 -1.87 0.49 -1.91
C ILE A 98 -3.21 -0.08 -1.44
N LEU A 99 -3.71 0.45 -0.33
CA LEU A 99 -5.03 0.14 0.22
C LEU A 99 -5.87 1.41 0.31
N PHE A 100 -6.93 1.47 -0.49
CA PHE A 100 -7.88 2.57 -0.45
C PHE A 100 -8.83 2.51 0.76
N GLN A 101 -9.50 3.62 1.03
CA GLN A 101 -10.49 3.74 2.10
C GLN A 101 -11.62 2.69 2.01
N PHE A 102 -12.11 2.40 0.79
CA PHE A 102 -13.17 1.41 0.53
C PHE A 102 -12.67 0.37 -0.48
N PRO A 103 -11.79 -0.56 -0.06
CA PRO A 103 -11.09 -1.43 -0.98
C PRO A 103 -12.02 -2.43 -1.68
N GLU A 104 -13.14 -2.78 -1.07
CA GLU A 104 -14.13 -3.71 -1.63
C GLU A 104 -14.76 -3.23 -2.94
N ARG A 105 -14.66 -1.92 -3.26
CA ARG A 105 -15.11 -1.35 -4.54
C ARG A 105 -14.19 -1.72 -5.71
N PHE A 106 -12.98 -2.21 -5.41
CA PHE A 106 -11.97 -2.56 -6.38
C PHE A 106 -11.77 -4.07 -6.53
N PHE A 107 -12.59 -4.88 -5.86
CA PHE A 107 -12.57 -6.33 -6.10
C PHE A 107 -13.10 -6.64 -7.50
N LEU A 108 -12.38 -7.50 -8.21
CA LEU A 108 -12.62 -7.80 -9.63
C LEU A 108 -13.01 -9.25 -9.86
N ALA A 109 -12.66 -10.15 -8.95
CA ALA A 109 -12.79 -11.58 -9.12
C ALA A 109 -13.98 -12.17 -8.35
N ASP A 110 -14.40 -13.36 -8.78
CA ASP A 110 -15.52 -14.09 -8.20
C ASP A 110 -15.11 -14.93 -6.99
N THR A 111 -13.81 -15.19 -6.82
CA THR A 111 -13.27 -16.01 -5.74
C THR A 111 -12.12 -15.31 -5.00
N VAL A 112 -11.97 -15.59 -3.71
CA VAL A 112 -10.84 -15.11 -2.89
C VAL A 112 -9.49 -15.44 -3.53
N LEU A 113 -9.34 -16.66 -4.07
CA LEU A 113 -8.09 -17.07 -4.72
C LEU A 113 -7.78 -16.22 -5.94
N GLU A 114 -8.75 -16.03 -6.83
CA GLU A 114 -8.55 -15.26 -8.06
C GLU A 114 -8.32 -13.78 -7.77
N GLU A 115 -8.94 -13.26 -6.70
CA GLU A 115 -8.72 -11.88 -6.26
C GLU A 115 -7.28 -11.68 -5.77
N VAL A 116 -6.78 -12.55 -4.88
CA VAL A 116 -5.40 -12.45 -4.37
C VAL A 116 -4.38 -12.69 -5.46
N THR A 117 -4.65 -13.59 -6.39
CA THR A 117 -3.73 -13.94 -7.49
C THR A 117 -3.97 -13.14 -8.76
N PHE A 118 -4.75 -12.05 -8.67
CA PHE A 118 -5.08 -11.23 -9.83
C PHE A 118 -3.80 -10.68 -10.48
N GLY A 119 -3.71 -10.82 -11.81
CA GLY A 119 -2.53 -10.42 -12.59
C GLY A 119 -1.37 -11.42 -12.61
N TRP A 120 -1.45 -12.54 -11.89
CA TRP A 120 -0.41 -13.58 -11.97
C TRP A 120 -0.38 -14.26 -13.34
N PRO A 121 0.81 -14.71 -13.80
CA PRO A 121 0.92 -15.39 -15.08
C PRO A 121 0.09 -16.68 -15.09
N ARG A 122 -0.87 -16.77 -16.03
CA ARG A 122 -1.76 -17.95 -16.18
C ARG A 122 -1.13 -19.09 -16.98
N LEU A 123 -0.02 -18.83 -17.69
CA LEU A 123 0.64 -19.79 -18.59
C LEU A 123 1.96 -20.30 -18.00
N LYS A 124 2.42 -21.45 -18.50
CA LYS A 124 3.63 -22.23 -18.18
C LYS A 124 4.73 -21.47 -17.43
N ALA A 125 4.51 -21.24 -16.14
CA ALA A 125 5.55 -20.90 -15.20
C ALA A 125 6.39 -22.16 -14.94
N ASP A 126 7.71 -22.02 -14.92
CA ASP A 126 8.61 -23.08 -14.48
C ASP A 126 8.28 -23.49 -13.03
N PHE A 127 8.70 -24.70 -12.66
CA PHE A 127 8.42 -25.25 -11.34
C PHE A 127 8.83 -24.31 -10.20
N SER A 128 10.02 -23.70 -10.30
CA SER A 128 10.54 -22.74 -9.32
C SER A 128 9.64 -21.51 -9.15
N ILE A 129 9.12 -20.97 -10.25
CA ILE A 129 8.22 -19.81 -10.22
C ILE A 129 6.91 -20.20 -9.55
N ARG A 130 6.35 -21.38 -9.85
CA ARG A 130 5.11 -21.85 -9.21
C ARG A 130 5.28 -22.04 -7.71
N GLU A 131 6.40 -22.61 -7.29
CA GLU A 131 6.73 -22.80 -5.88
C GLU A 131 6.84 -21.45 -5.15
N GLN A 132 7.50 -20.46 -5.77
CA GLN A 132 7.58 -19.11 -5.23
C GLN A 132 6.20 -18.44 -5.13
N LEU A 133 5.37 -18.53 -6.18
CA LEU A 133 4.02 -17.98 -6.18
C LEU A 133 3.14 -18.64 -5.10
N ALA A 134 3.20 -19.97 -4.97
CA ALA A 134 2.48 -20.68 -3.91
C ALA A 134 2.94 -20.24 -2.51
N SER A 135 4.25 -20.06 -2.31
CA SER A 135 4.81 -19.54 -1.07
C SER A 135 4.34 -18.11 -0.77
N ASN A 136 4.30 -17.24 -1.78
CA ASN A 136 3.81 -15.86 -1.64
C ASN A 136 2.32 -15.84 -1.27
N LEU A 137 1.50 -16.66 -1.92
CA LEU A 137 0.07 -16.78 -1.61
C LEU A 137 -0.14 -17.24 -0.17
N GLN A 138 0.58 -18.30 0.24
CA GLN A 138 0.49 -18.82 1.60
C GLN A 138 0.93 -17.78 2.63
N TYR A 139 2.02 -17.06 2.37
CA TYR A 139 2.47 -15.96 3.21
C TYR A 139 1.40 -14.88 3.35
N ALA A 140 0.84 -14.38 2.24
CA ALA A 140 -0.15 -13.31 2.26
C ALA A 140 -1.40 -13.70 3.07
N LEU A 141 -1.96 -14.89 2.83
CA LEU A 141 -3.14 -15.39 3.54
C LEU A 141 -2.86 -15.60 5.03
N ASN A 142 -1.69 -16.14 5.38
CA ASN A 142 -1.25 -16.30 6.77
C ASN A 142 -1.13 -14.94 7.47
N ALA A 143 -0.44 -13.99 6.83
CA ALA A 143 -0.13 -12.69 7.38
C ALA A 143 -1.41 -11.93 7.76
N VAL A 144 -2.47 -12.03 6.94
CA VAL A 144 -3.76 -11.36 7.21
C VAL A 144 -4.78 -12.22 7.96
N GLY A 145 -4.45 -13.48 8.27
CA GLY A 145 -5.32 -14.40 9.00
C GLY A 145 -6.53 -14.90 8.20
N LEU A 146 -6.38 -15.14 6.90
CA LEU A 146 -7.45 -15.64 6.02
C LEU A 146 -7.41 -17.15 5.76
N ASN A 147 -6.56 -17.90 6.46
CA ASN A 147 -6.39 -19.35 6.23
C ASN A 147 -7.66 -20.20 6.43
N SER A 148 -8.60 -19.72 7.24
CA SER A 148 -9.87 -20.40 7.49
C SER A 148 -10.96 -20.05 6.48
N VAL A 149 -10.74 -19.05 5.63
CA VAL A 149 -11.68 -18.63 4.59
C VAL A 149 -11.52 -19.54 3.39
N SER A 150 -12.64 -19.96 2.80
CA SER A 150 -12.58 -20.77 1.60
C SER A 150 -12.02 -19.93 0.44
N LEU A 151 -11.04 -20.50 -0.25
CA LEU A 151 -10.47 -19.89 -1.46
C LEU A 151 -11.49 -19.71 -2.60
N GLN A 152 -12.61 -20.44 -2.54
CA GLN A 152 -13.72 -20.37 -3.49
C GLN A 152 -14.84 -19.43 -3.02
N GLU A 153 -14.69 -18.81 -1.84
CA GLU A 153 -15.68 -17.86 -1.34
C GLU A 153 -15.68 -16.58 -2.17
N ASN A 154 -16.85 -15.95 -2.30
CA ASN A 154 -16.97 -14.69 -3.02
C ASN A 154 -16.39 -13.53 -2.19
N PRO A 155 -15.46 -12.73 -2.73
CA PRO A 155 -14.89 -11.58 -2.01
C PRO A 155 -15.94 -10.62 -1.42
N LEU A 156 -17.08 -10.45 -2.11
CA LEU A 156 -18.16 -9.56 -1.70
C LEU A 156 -19.05 -10.13 -0.60
N SER A 157 -19.05 -11.45 -0.36
CA SER A 157 -19.80 -12.05 0.76
C SER A 157 -19.09 -11.91 2.11
N LEU A 158 -17.80 -11.58 2.10
CA LEU A 158 -17.01 -11.38 3.31
C LEU A 158 -17.52 -10.19 4.15
N SER A 159 -17.39 -10.29 5.48
CA SER A 159 -17.63 -9.14 6.36
C SER A 159 -16.62 -8.00 6.12
N GLY A 160 -16.95 -6.77 6.50
CA GLY A 160 -16.09 -5.60 6.22
C GLY A 160 -14.64 -5.75 6.69
N GLY A 161 -14.43 -6.33 7.89
CA GLY A 161 -13.08 -6.62 8.39
C GLY A 161 -12.34 -7.67 7.55
N PHE A 162 -13.05 -8.71 7.08
CA PHE A 162 -12.47 -9.73 6.20
C PHE A 162 -12.18 -9.20 4.80
N LYS A 163 -13.02 -8.30 4.26
CA LYS A 163 -12.75 -7.56 3.03
C LYS A 163 -11.48 -6.72 3.16
N ARG A 164 -11.29 -6.03 4.28
CA ARG A 164 -10.05 -5.28 4.57
C ARG A 164 -8.81 -6.19 4.60
N ARG A 165 -8.93 -7.35 5.25
CA ARG A 165 -7.86 -8.38 5.28
C ARG A 165 -7.56 -8.92 3.88
N LEU A 166 -8.58 -9.18 3.06
CA LEU A 166 -8.41 -9.65 1.68
C LEU A 166 -7.69 -8.61 0.83
N ALA A 167 -8.09 -7.36 0.91
CA ALA A 167 -7.43 -6.28 0.20
C ALA A 167 -5.97 -6.12 0.61
N LEU A 168 -5.64 -6.28 1.90
CA LEU A 168 -4.25 -6.35 2.36
C LEU A 168 -3.51 -7.57 1.79
N ALA A 169 -4.16 -8.73 1.70
CA ALA A 169 -3.55 -9.94 1.11
C ALA A 169 -3.17 -9.73 -0.36
N VAL A 170 -4.05 -9.07 -1.14
CA VAL A 170 -3.79 -8.71 -2.55
C VAL A 170 -2.51 -7.87 -2.67
N GLN A 171 -2.30 -6.93 -1.75
CA GLN A 171 -1.06 -6.13 -1.75
C GLN A 171 0.16 -6.95 -1.31
N LEU A 172 0.03 -7.73 -0.23
CA LEU A 172 1.13 -8.49 0.36
C LEU A 172 1.66 -9.61 -0.53
N VAL A 173 0.83 -10.16 -1.42
CA VAL A 173 1.21 -11.26 -2.31
C VAL A 173 2.35 -10.87 -3.26
N GLN A 174 2.48 -9.57 -3.56
CA GLN A 174 3.55 -9.01 -4.40
C GLN A 174 4.84 -8.72 -3.60
N LYS A 175 4.85 -8.97 -2.28
CA LYS A 175 5.98 -8.67 -1.38
C LYS A 175 6.44 -7.20 -1.47
N PRO A 176 5.57 -6.21 -1.22
CA PRO A 176 5.94 -4.80 -1.29
C PRO A 176 6.95 -4.45 -0.18
N ASP A 177 7.73 -3.39 -0.37
CA ASP A 177 8.55 -2.77 0.68
C ASP A 177 7.77 -1.71 1.48
N LEU A 178 6.79 -1.09 0.81
CA LEU A 178 5.97 -0.01 1.35
C LEU A 178 4.49 -0.32 1.15
N LEU A 179 3.71 -0.24 2.23
CA LEU A 179 2.25 -0.24 2.18
C LEU A 179 1.70 1.15 2.42
N LEU A 180 0.96 1.69 1.47
CA LEU A 180 0.23 2.95 1.57
C LEU A 180 -1.22 2.66 1.94
N LEU A 181 -1.67 3.17 3.09
CA LEU A 181 -3.01 2.91 3.61
C LEU A 181 -3.78 4.23 3.72
N ASP A 182 -4.86 4.35 2.94
CA ASP A 182 -5.80 5.45 3.02
C ASP A 182 -6.96 5.06 3.94
N GLU A 183 -7.05 5.71 5.10
CA GLU A 183 -8.12 5.51 6.09
C GLU A 183 -8.44 4.02 6.37
N PRO A 184 -7.44 3.21 6.80
CA PRO A 184 -7.57 1.75 6.86
C PRO A 184 -8.65 1.24 7.82
N LEU A 185 -9.12 2.09 8.74
CA LEU A 185 -10.13 1.75 9.74
C LEU A 185 -11.54 2.24 9.36
N ALA A 186 -11.70 2.97 8.26
CA ALA A 186 -12.97 3.55 7.86
C ALA A 186 -14.03 2.47 7.58
N GLY A 187 -15.28 2.74 8.01
CA GLY A 187 -16.42 1.85 7.77
C GLY A 187 -16.37 0.51 8.52
N LEU A 188 -15.41 0.30 9.42
CA LEU A 188 -15.30 -0.91 10.23
C LEU A 188 -15.95 -0.72 11.62
N ASP A 189 -16.54 -1.80 12.14
CA ASP A 189 -16.96 -1.84 13.54
C ASP A 189 -15.77 -1.90 14.52
N TRP A 190 -16.01 -1.65 15.80
CA TRP A 190 -14.96 -1.56 16.82
C TRP A 190 -14.08 -2.82 16.92
N LYS A 191 -14.66 -4.01 16.71
CA LYS A 191 -13.94 -5.28 16.79
C LYS A 191 -13.04 -5.45 15.57
N ALA A 192 -13.57 -5.19 14.38
CA ALA A 192 -12.83 -5.23 13.13
C ALA A 192 -11.70 -4.19 13.11
N ARG A 193 -11.91 -2.99 13.67
CA ARG A 193 -10.87 -1.96 13.82
C ARG A 193 -9.71 -2.47 14.69
N ALA A 194 -10.00 -2.98 15.87
CA ALA A 194 -8.97 -3.53 16.78
C ALA A 194 -8.17 -4.68 16.12
N ASP A 195 -8.87 -5.54 15.38
CA ASP A 195 -8.28 -6.63 14.62
C ASP A 195 -7.32 -6.14 13.51
N VAL A 196 -7.73 -5.12 12.75
CA VAL A 196 -6.89 -4.51 11.71
C VAL A 196 -5.70 -3.81 12.32
N VAL A 197 -5.86 -3.06 13.42
CA VAL A 197 -4.73 -2.44 14.14
C VAL A 197 -3.72 -3.50 14.58
N LYS A 198 -4.18 -4.61 15.16
CA LYS A 198 -3.30 -5.72 15.57
C LYS A 198 -2.57 -6.33 14.38
N LEU A 199 -3.26 -6.50 13.25
CA LEU A 199 -2.67 -6.98 12.00
C LEU A 199 -1.57 -6.03 11.50
N LEU A 200 -1.87 -4.73 11.40
CA LEU A 200 -0.91 -3.71 10.96
C LEU A 200 0.32 -3.66 11.89
N LYS A 201 0.13 -3.84 13.21
CA LYS A 201 1.24 -3.95 14.17
C LYS A 201 2.17 -5.13 13.88
N HIS A 202 1.62 -6.23 13.40
CA HIS A 202 2.41 -7.40 13.03
C HIS A 202 3.16 -7.16 11.71
N LEU A 203 2.45 -6.70 10.68
CA LEU A 203 3.01 -6.40 9.35
C LEU A 203 4.11 -5.35 9.41
N LYS A 204 3.94 -4.34 10.27
CA LYS A 204 4.94 -3.30 10.50
C LYS A 204 6.32 -3.89 10.81
N LYS A 205 6.43 -5.02 11.50
CA LYS A 205 7.74 -5.59 11.86
C LYS A 205 8.63 -5.95 10.66
N GLU A 206 8.03 -6.09 9.48
CA GLU A 206 8.70 -6.51 8.25
C GLU A 206 8.56 -5.48 7.12
N LEU A 207 7.66 -4.50 7.26
CA LEU A 207 7.24 -3.59 6.21
C LEU A 207 7.22 -2.14 6.67
N THR A 208 7.52 -1.22 5.76
CA THR A 208 7.24 0.21 5.95
C THR A 208 5.74 0.43 5.68
N ILE A 209 5.04 1.12 6.58
CA ILE A 209 3.60 1.37 6.45
C ILE A 209 3.35 2.87 6.53
N LEU A 210 2.88 3.48 5.45
CA LEU A 210 2.39 4.86 5.48
C LEU A 210 0.88 4.86 5.67
N VAL A 211 0.40 5.57 6.69
CA VAL A 211 -1.03 5.70 6.94
C VAL A 211 -1.46 7.15 6.79
N VAL A 212 -2.50 7.37 6.01
CA VAL A 212 -3.23 8.62 5.92
C VAL A 212 -4.53 8.46 6.67
N SER A 213 -4.72 9.28 7.70
CA SER A 213 -5.98 9.31 8.44
C SER A 213 -6.21 10.66 9.11
N HIS A 214 -7.48 11.04 9.25
CA HIS A 214 -7.91 12.19 10.04
C HIS A 214 -7.99 11.90 11.56
N ASP A 215 -8.01 10.63 11.98
CA ASP A 215 -8.04 10.24 13.40
C ASP A 215 -6.99 9.17 13.69
N LEU A 216 -5.96 9.56 14.46
CA LEU A 216 -4.84 8.69 14.81
C LEU A 216 -4.98 8.02 16.17
N LYS A 217 -6.05 8.27 16.93
CA LYS A 217 -6.16 7.75 18.31
C LYS A 217 -6.03 6.23 18.35
N GLU A 218 -6.75 5.53 17.48
CA GLU A 218 -6.72 4.06 17.39
C GLU A 218 -5.45 3.52 16.73
N LEU A 219 -4.77 4.34 15.92
CA LEU A 219 -3.53 3.98 15.24
C LEU A 219 -2.29 4.36 16.04
N SER A 220 -2.43 5.11 17.14
CA SER A 220 -1.33 5.67 17.94
C SER A 220 -0.28 4.63 18.34
N ALA A 221 -0.72 3.41 18.69
CA ALA A 221 0.17 2.30 19.05
C ALA A 221 1.02 1.75 17.88
N LEU A 222 0.75 2.18 16.66
CA LEU A 222 1.49 1.81 15.45
C LEU A 222 2.49 2.88 15.02
N VAL A 223 2.23 4.15 15.34
CA VAL A 223 2.91 5.28 14.71
C VAL A 223 4.28 5.53 15.35
N ASP A 224 5.33 5.53 14.53
CA ASP A 224 6.68 5.97 14.94
C ASP A 224 6.82 7.48 14.77
N PHE A 225 6.34 7.99 13.64
CA PHE A 225 6.46 9.39 13.26
C PHE A 225 5.13 9.91 12.70
N SER A 226 4.81 11.17 12.97
CA SER A 226 3.61 11.81 12.46
C SER A 226 3.89 13.20 11.88
N TRP A 227 3.25 13.49 10.74
CA TRP A 227 3.28 14.81 10.11
C TRP A 227 1.86 15.33 9.88
N ARG A 228 1.57 16.58 10.19
CA ARG A 228 0.35 17.26 9.73
C ARG A 228 0.60 17.76 8.31
N MET A 229 -0.34 17.48 7.40
CA MET A 229 -0.35 18.13 6.09
C MET A 229 -1.19 19.39 6.16
N GLU A 230 -0.63 20.50 5.68
CA GLU A 230 -1.32 21.77 5.49
C GLU A 230 -1.74 21.96 4.02
N MET A 231 -2.58 22.97 3.77
CA MET A 231 -2.97 23.35 2.42
C MET A 231 -1.73 23.58 1.53
N GLY A 232 -1.79 23.06 0.31
CA GLY A 232 -0.65 23.10 -0.63
C GLY A 232 0.35 21.96 -0.47
N GLY A 233 0.04 20.92 0.33
CA GLY A 233 0.86 19.70 0.41
C GLY A 233 2.07 19.80 1.32
N ILE A 234 2.16 20.84 2.15
CA ILE A 234 3.27 21.05 3.08
C ILE A 234 3.12 20.12 4.28
N LEU A 235 4.17 19.34 4.58
CA LEU A 235 4.21 18.45 5.73
C LEU A 235 4.99 19.09 6.88
N LYS A 236 4.40 19.11 8.07
CA LYS A 236 5.05 19.51 9.31
C LYS A 236 5.05 18.35 10.28
N GLU A 237 6.23 17.95 10.75
CA GLU A 237 6.32 16.92 11.78
C GLU A 237 5.68 17.42 13.07
N GLU A 238 4.85 16.58 13.69
CA GLU A 238 4.15 16.90 14.93
C GLU A 238 4.03 15.64 15.78
N PRO A 239 4.06 15.75 17.12
CA PRO A 239 3.77 14.63 17.99
C PRO A 239 2.32 14.16 17.80
N LEU A 240 2.07 12.87 18.08
CA LEU A 240 0.72 12.32 18.06
C LEU A 240 -0.20 13.13 18.99
N PRO A 241 -1.42 13.49 18.55
CA PRO A 241 -2.42 14.02 19.46
C PRO A 241 -2.79 12.90 20.45
N LEU A 242 -2.35 13.04 21.70
CA LEU A 242 -2.73 12.17 22.82
C LEU A 242 -4.26 12.22 23.05
#